data_AF-A0A832EU59-F1
#
_entry.id   AF-A0A832EU59-F1
#
_cell.length_a   1.000
_cell.length_b   1.000
_cell.length_c   1.000
_cell.angle_alpha   90.00
_cell.angle_beta   90.00
_cell.angle_gamma   90.00
#
_symmetry.space_group_name_H-M   'P 1'
#
loop_
_entity.id
_entity.type
_entity.pdbx_description
1 polymer ?
#
loop_
_entity_poly.entity_id
_entity_poly.type
_entity_poly.pdbx_seq_one_letter_code
_entity_poly.pdbx_strand_id
1 'polypeptide(L)'
;MSTTNTITLPDRIITQTGEPAWDNPTVWSSESIEWLPGSPGYEAQQGAANLAAAQAGINALLAAQSALAAQIATDAAMFAATPVGSTLTSEHIAALTRMVNGFGTTMQAITAHLLLTGNAPPTTPLS
;
A
#
# COMPACT_ATOMS: atom_id res chain seq x y z
N MET A 1 11.26 -31.21 24.85
CA MET A 1 9.86 -31.03 24.37
C MET A 1 9.49 -29.59 24.65
N SER A 2 8.98 -28.85 23.66
CA SER A 2 8.52 -27.47 23.86
C SER A 2 7.15 -27.46 24.56
N THR A 3 6.90 -26.48 25.41
CA THR A 3 5.62 -26.25 26.08
C THR A 3 4.97 -25.01 25.49
N THR A 4 3.72 -25.16 25.04
CA THR A 4 2.87 -24.05 24.60
C THR A 4 1.86 -23.72 25.69
N ASN A 5 1.77 -22.46 26.07
CA ASN A 5 0.76 -21.93 26.99
C ASN A 5 -0.12 -20.92 26.25
N THR A 6 -1.43 -21.13 26.29
CA THR A 6 -2.41 -20.24 25.64
C THR A 6 -3.27 -19.58 26.71
N ILE A 7 -3.24 -18.26 26.76
CA ILE A 7 -4.03 -17.44 27.68
C ILE A 7 -5.11 -16.74 26.87
N THR A 8 -6.38 -17.04 27.14
CA THR A 8 -7.53 -16.37 26.52
C THR A 8 -8.02 -15.24 27.42
N LEU A 9 -7.98 -14.02 26.91
CA LEU A 9 -8.55 -12.83 27.53
C LEU A 9 -9.77 -12.37 26.72
N PRO A 10 -10.65 -11.52 27.29
CA PRO A 10 -11.84 -11.04 26.58
C PRO A 10 -11.56 -10.31 25.27
N ASP A 11 -10.36 -9.74 25.12
CA ASP A 11 -9.93 -8.86 24.03
C ASP A 11 -8.81 -9.46 23.17
N ARG A 12 -8.12 -10.50 23.63
CA ARG A 12 -6.95 -11.07 22.94
C ARG A 12 -6.63 -12.51 23.36
N ILE A 13 -5.89 -13.21 22.52
CA ILE A 13 -5.29 -14.52 22.81
C ILE A 13 -3.77 -14.32 22.86
N ILE A 14 -3.14 -14.77 23.94
CA ILE A 14 -1.69 -14.74 24.10
C ILE A 14 -1.17 -16.18 23.99
N THR A 15 -0.28 -16.43 23.04
CA THR A 15 0.37 -17.74 22.85
C THR A 15 1.84 -17.63 23.19
N GLN A 16 2.27 -18.30 24.26
CA GLN A 16 3.67 -18.35 24.69
C GLN A 16 4.25 -19.72 24.40
N THR A 17 5.44 -19.77 23.79
CA THR A 17 6.16 -21.02 23.53
C THR A 17 7.51 -20.97 24.23
N GLY A 18 7.82 -22.00 25.01
CA GLY A 18 9.06 -22.07 25.79
C GLY A 18 9.54 -23.49 26.04
N GLU A 19 10.79 -23.63 26.45
CA GLU A 19 11.32 -24.91 26.90
C GLU A 19 11.14 -25.05 28.42
N PRO A 20 10.61 -26.19 28.91
CA PRO A 20 10.57 -26.46 30.34
C PRO A 20 12.00 -26.62 30.87
N ALA A 21 12.37 -25.78 31.83
CA ALA A 21 13.60 -25.94 32.59
C ALA A 21 13.29 -26.74 33.85
N TRP A 22 14.09 -27.77 34.13
CA TRP A 22 13.85 -28.70 35.25
C TRP A 22 13.93 -28.01 36.63
N ASP A 23 14.71 -26.93 36.74
CA ASP A 23 14.99 -26.24 38.00
C ASP A 23 14.76 -24.70 37.94
N ASN A 24 14.06 -24.19 36.92
CA ASN A 24 13.86 -22.74 36.69
C ASN A 24 12.42 -22.49 36.21
N PRO A 25 11.82 -21.28 36.40
CA PRO A 25 10.56 -20.96 35.75
C PRO A 25 10.71 -21.16 34.24
N THR A 26 9.67 -21.69 33.59
CA THR A 26 9.66 -21.86 32.13
C THR A 26 10.12 -20.57 31.46
N VAL A 27 11.21 -20.65 30.70
CA VAL A 27 11.69 -19.52 29.92
C VAL A 27 10.89 -19.50 28.63
N TRP A 28 10.01 -18.51 28.50
CA TRP A 28 9.25 -18.29 27.27
C TRP A 28 10.19 -17.73 26.20
N SER A 29 10.38 -18.51 25.14
CA SER A 29 11.25 -18.16 24.01
C SER A 29 10.55 -17.29 22.97
N SER A 30 9.22 -17.34 22.93
CA SER A 30 8.41 -16.47 22.07
C SER A 30 7.04 -16.22 22.70
N GLU A 31 6.48 -15.07 22.39
CA GLU A 31 5.12 -14.66 22.73
C GLU A 31 4.49 -14.04 21.47
N SER A 32 3.29 -14.50 21.11
CA SER A 32 2.44 -13.84 20.12
C SER A 32 1.13 -13.42 20.75
N ILE A 33 0.59 -12.29 20.27
CA ILE A 33 -0.68 -11.72 20.72
C ILE A 33 -1.60 -11.59 19.50
N GLU A 34 -2.72 -12.29 19.55
CA GLU A 34 -3.80 -12.17 18.57
C GLU A 34 -4.92 -11.34 19.18
N TRP A 35 -5.19 -10.16 18.63
CA TRP A 35 -6.30 -9.32 19.08
C TRP A 35 -7.62 -9.79 18.49
N LEU A 36 -8.66 -9.89 19.31
CA LEU A 36 -9.97 -10.33 18.87
C LEU A 36 -10.72 -9.19 18.15
N PRO A 37 -11.52 -9.49 17.11
CA PRO A 37 -12.33 -8.48 16.43
C PRO A 37 -13.21 -7.66 17.39
N GLY A 38 -13.24 -6.34 17.19
CA GLY A 38 -13.97 -5.39 18.06
C GLY A 38 -13.26 -5.01 19.36
N SER A 39 -12.09 -5.59 19.65
CA SER A 39 -11.24 -5.10 20.75
C SER A 39 -10.54 -3.79 20.38
N PRO A 40 -10.26 -2.89 21.34
CA PRO A 40 -9.50 -1.66 21.05
C PRO A 40 -8.13 -1.92 20.41
N GLY A 41 -7.45 -3.02 20.77
CA GLY A 41 -6.16 -3.39 20.17
C GLY A 41 -6.30 -3.85 18.72
N TYR A 42 -7.35 -4.59 18.39
CA TYR A 42 -7.67 -4.97 17.02
C TYR A 42 -8.00 -3.75 16.16
N GLU A 43 -8.86 -2.85 16.66
CA GLU A 43 -9.23 -1.61 15.95
C GLU A 43 -8.02 -0.69 15.74
N ALA A 44 -7.11 -0.59 16.73
CA ALA A 44 -5.88 0.18 16.58
C ALA A 44 -4.95 -0.41 15.52
N GLN A 45 -4.82 -1.75 15.47
CA GLN A 45 -4.04 -2.43 14.43
C GLN A 45 -4.66 -2.28 13.05
N GLN A 46 -5.99 -2.40 12.93
CA GLN A 46 -6.70 -2.11 11.69
C GLN A 46 -6.51 -0.66 11.24
N GLY A 47 -6.66 0.30 12.15
CA GLY A 47 -6.46 1.71 11.86
C GLY A 47 -5.05 2.00 11.34
N ALA A 48 -4.04 1.39 11.96
CA ALA A 48 -2.65 1.51 11.53
C ALA A 48 -2.42 0.89 10.13
N ALA A 49 -2.98 -0.30 9.87
CA ALA A 49 -2.89 -0.95 8.56
C ALA A 49 -3.58 -0.12 7.46
N ASN A 50 -4.77 0.41 7.75
CA ASN A 50 -5.51 1.27 6.83
C ASN A 50 -4.77 2.58 6.56
N LEU A 51 -4.16 3.20 7.58
CA LEU A 51 -3.34 4.39 7.40
C LEU A 51 -2.10 4.11 6.54
N ALA A 52 -1.41 2.99 6.78
CA ALA A 52 -0.25 2.60 5.98
C ALA A 52 -0.62 2.34 4.50
N ALA A 53 -1.76 1.67 4.27
CA ALA A 53 -2.29 1.45 2.93
C ALA A 53 -2.65 2.76 2.22
N ALA A 54 -3.31 3.68 2.92
CA ALA A 54 -3.63 5.02 2.41
C ALA A 54 -2.35 5.81 2.07
N GLN A 55 -1.34 5.76 2.93
CA GLN A 55 -0.07 6.45 2.71
C GLN A 55 0.70 5.90 1.50
N ALA A 56 0.74 4.57 1.34
CA ALA A 56 1.34 3.94 0.15
C ALA A 56 0.63 4.39 -1.13
N GLY A 57 -0.69 4.50 -1.07
CA GLY A 57 -1.54 5.07 -2.11
C GLY A 57 -1.22 6.48 -2.53
N ILE A 58 -1.14 7.37 -1.55
CA ILE A 58 -0.77 8.78 -1.77
C ILE A 58 0.60 8.86 -2.45
N ASN A 59 1.59 8.09 -1.99
CA ASN A 59 2.92 8.07 -2.60
C ASN A 59 2.89 7.60 -4.07
N ALA A 60 2.08 6.57 -4.37
CA ALA A 60 1.91 6.07 -5.74
C ALA A 60 1.23 7.12 -6.64
N LEU A 61 0.23 7.84 -6.13
CA LEU A 61 -0.44 8.93 -6.84
C LEU A 61 0.51 10.09 -7.11
N LEU A 62 1.30 10.52 -6.12
CA LEU A 62 2.30 11.58 -6.30
C LEU A 62 3.33 11.20 -7.38
N ALA A 63 3.81 9.95 -7.38
CA ALA A 63 4.75 9.46 -8.39
C ALA A 63 4.14 9.47 -9.80
N ALA A 64 2.90 9.00 -9.95
CA ALA A 64 2.20 9.00 -11.24
C ALA A 64 1.95 10.43 -11.75
N GLN A 65 1.54 11.34 -10.87
CA GLN A 65 1.35 12.75 -11.22
C GLN A 65 2.67 13.40 -11.66
N SER A 66 3.78 13.14 -10.95
CA SER A 66 5.10 13.67 -11.31
C SER A 66 5.57 13.14 -12.67
N ALA A 67 5.34 11.87 -12.98
CA ALA A 67 5.69 11.27 -14.26
C ALA A 67 4.87 11.90 -15.40
N LEU A 68 3.56 12.09 -15.20
CA LEU A 68 2.69 12.75 -16.16
C LEU A 68 3.11 14.21 -16.40
N ALA A 69 3.42 14.96 -15.36
CA ALA A 69 3.89 16.34 -15.49
C ALA A 69 5.19 16.43 -16.30
N ALA A 70 6.14 15.50 -16.10
CA ALA A 70 7.37 15.45 -16.87
C ALA A 70 7.13 15.11 -18.36
N GLN A 71 6.19 14.21 -18.64
CA GLN A 71 5.78 13.89 -20.02
C GLN A 71 5.17 15.10 -20.71
N ILE A 72 4.20 15.77 -20.06
CA ILE A 72 3.56 16.98 -20.57
C ILE A 72 4.60 18.07 -20.86
N ALA A 73 5.56 18.29 -19.95
CA ALA A 73 6.60 19.29 -20.14
C ALA A 73 7.51 18.99 -21.35
N THR A 74 7.87 17.71 -21.54
CA THR A 74 8.68 17.27 -22.68
C THR A 74 7.94 17.45 -24.00
N ASP A 75 6.68 17.02 -24.04
CA ASP A 75 5.85 17.12 -25.24
C ASP A 75 5.53 18.60 -25.56
N ALA A 76 5.23 19.43 -24.55
CA ALA A 76 5.00 20.87 -24.73
C ALA A 76 6.24 21.61 -25.24
N ALA A 77 7.44 21.26 -24.78
CA ALA A 77 8.69 21.81 -25.28
C ALA A 77 8.90 21.48 -26.77
N MET A 78 8.53 20.27 -27.19
CA MET A 78 8.57 19.87 -28.59
C MET A 78 7.61 20.71 -29.45
N PHE A 79 6.37 20.95 -28.98
CA PHE A 79 5.43 21.85 -29.66
C PHE A 79 5.92 23.31 -29.72
N ALA A 80 6.55 23.80 -28.66
CA ALA A 80 7.09 25.15 -28.61
C ALA A 80 8.28 25.37 -29.57
N ALA A 81 9.04 24.32 -29.87
CA ALA A 81 10.13 24.36 -30.84
C ALA A 81 9.66 24.34 -32.31
N THR A 82 8.38 24.08 -32.55
CA THR A 82 7.81 23.93 -33.90
C THR A 82 7.37 25.27 -34.48
N PRO A 83 7.89 25.70 -35.65
CA PRO A 83 7.57 26.99 -36.25
C PRO A 83 6.07 27.15 -36.53
N VAL A 84 5.52 28.34 -36.24
CA VAL A 84 4.11 28.66 -36.55
C VAL A 84 3.86 28.53 -38.05
N GLY A 85 2.81 27.79 -38.43
CA GLY A 85 2.44 27.53 -39.82
C GLY A 85 3.07 26.27 -40.43
N SER A 86 3.89 25.54 -39.68
CA SER A 86 4.37 24.21 -40.09
C SER A 86 3.34 23.12 -39.84
N THR A 87 3.33 22.11 -40.70
CA THR A 87 2.41 20.95 -40.59
C THR A 87 2.79 20.10 -39.39
N LEU A 88 1.80 19.66 -38.61
CA LEU A 88 2.04 18.69 -37.54
C LEU A 88 2.65 17.40 -38.10
N THR A 89 3.84 17.06 -37.62
CA THR A 89 4.53 15.82 -37.99
C THR A 89 3.95 14.62 -37.25
N SER A 90 4.28 13.41 -37.71
CA SER A 90 3.96 12.16 -37.00
C SER A 90 4.49 12.13 -35.57
N GLU A 91 5.61 12.79 -35.27
CA GLU A 91 6.17 12.90 -33.92
C GLU A 91 5.27 13.72 -32.99
N HIS A 92 4.65 14.79 -33.49
CA HIS A 92 3.67 15.58 -32.73
C HIS A 92 2.42 14.76 -32.38
N ILE A 93 1.92 13.97 -33.34
CA ILE A 93 0.78 13.08 -33.12
C ILE A 93 1.14 11.97 -32.11
N ALA A 94 2.36 11.44 -32.21
CA ALA A 94 2.87 10.45 -31.26
C ALA A 94 3.00 11.03 -29.84
N ALA A 95 3.45 12.28 -29.69
CA ALA A 95 3.47 12.98 -28.42
C ALA A 95 2.08 13.14 -27.80
N LEU A 96 1.10 13.63 -28.58
CA LEU A 96 -0.29 13.74 -28.10
C LEU A 96 -0.85 12.37 -27.67
N THR A 97 -0.53 11.32 -28.42
CA THR A 97 -0.96 9.95 -28.08
C THR A 97 -0.32 9.46 -26.79
N ARG A 98 0.97 9.76 -26.55
CA ARG A 98 1.64 9.47 -25.27
C ARG A 98 1.01 10.25 -24.12
N MET A 99 0.70 11.53 -24.29
CA MET A 99 0.02 12.33 -23.26
C MET A 99 -1.35 11.74 -22.88
N VAL A 100 -2.17 11.38 -23.87
CA VAL A 100 -3.51 10.80 -23.63
C VAL A 100 -3.42 9.43 -22.95
N ASN A 101 -2.51 8.57 -23.40
CA ASN A 101 -2.29 7.26 -22.79
C ASN A 101 -1.69 7.38 -21.37
N GLY A 102 -0.80 8.34 -21.14
CA GLY A 102 -0.25 8.65 -19.81
C GLY A 102 -1.34 9.12 -18.84
N PHE A 103 -2.27 9.95 -19.30
CA PHE A 103 -3.46 10.32 -18.53
C PHE A 103 -4.34 9.11 -18.21
N GLY A 104 -4.64 8.28 -19.22
CA GLY A 104 -5.49 7.09 -19.04
C GLY A 104 -4.91 6.09 -18.05
N THR A 105 -3.62 5.78 -18.15
CA THR A 105 -2.92 4.87 -17.24
C THR A 105 -2.87 5.41 -15.80
N THR A 106 -2.63 6.73 -15.65
CA THR A 106 -2.64 7.39 -14.34
C THR A 106 -4.04 7.33 -13.70
N MET A 107 -5.10 7.60 -14.47
CA MET A 107 -6.49 7.50 -14.00
C MET A 107 -6.89 6.08 -13.62
N GLN A 108 -6.43 5.08 -14.37
CA GLN A 108 -6.63 3.66 -14.02
C GLN A 108 -5.92 3.30 -12.71
N ALA A 109 -4.67 3.77 -12.51
CA ALA A 109 -3.93 3.54 -11.28
C ALA A 109 -4.63 4.19 -10.07
N ILE A 110 -5.13 5.42 -10.21
CA ILE A 110 -5.93 6.11 -9.19
C ILE A 110 -7.20 5.32 -8.86
N THR A 111 -7.93 4.89 -9.90
CA THR A 111 -9.21 4.18 -9.73
C THR A 111 -9.00 2.82 -9.06
N ALA A 112 -8.00 2.06 -9.50
CA ALA A 112 -7.62 0.79 -8.89
C ALA A 112 -7.23 0.98 -7.42
N HIS A 113 -6.50 2.05 -7.10
CA HIS A 113 -6.13 2.35 -5.74
C HIS A 113 -7.32 2.72 -4.86
N LEU A 114 -8.22 3.60 -5.33
CA LEU A 114 -9.46 3.95 -4.62
C LEU A 114 -10.36 2.73 -4.37
N LEU A 115 -10.42 1.81 -5.33
CA LEU A 115 -11.15 0.55 -5.19
C LEU A 115 -10.50 -0.37 -4.15
N LEU A 116 -9.17 -0.45 -4.10
CA LEU A 116 -8.45 -1.28 -3.15
C LEU A 116 -8.51 -0.71 -1.73
N THR A 117 -8.38 0.61 -1.54
CA THR A 117 -8.53 1.23 -0.21
C THR A 117 -9.99 1.36 0.23
N GLY A 118 -10.93 1.37 -0.70
CA GLY A 118 -12.37 1.41 -0.42
C GLY A 118 -12.97 0.04 -0.09
N ASN A 119 -12.33 -1.07 -0.52
CA ASN A 119 -12.87 -2.43 -0.40
C ASN A 119 -11.89 -3.48 0.15
N ALA A 120 -10.68 -3.17 0.61
CA ALA A 120 -9.82 -4.21 1.18
C ALA A 120 -10.36 -4.66 2.55
N PRO A 121 -10.93 -5.88 2.70
CA PRO A 121 -10.97 -6.50 4.00
C PRO A 121 -9.52 -6.73 4.45
N PRO A 122 -9.20 -6.62 5.75
CA PRO A 122 -7.85 -6.85 6.24
C PRO A 122 -7.38 -8.26 5.86
N THR A 123 -6.44 -8.36 4.92
CA THR A 123 -5.84 -9.63 4.50
C THR A 123 -4.51 -9.85 5.19
N THR A 124 -4.55 -10.10 6.50
CA THR A 124 -3.51 -10.91 7.14
C THR A 124 -4.04 -11.51 8.44
N PRO A 125 -4.01 -12.85 8.61
CA PRO A 125 -3.95 -13.42 9.94
C PRO A 125 -2.62 -12.98 10.56
N LEU A 126 -2.68 -12.40 11.75
CA LEU A 126 -1.49 -12.04 12.53
C LEU A 126 -0.85 -13.33 13.04
N SER A 127 0.40 -13.58 12.62
CA SER A 127 1.29 -14.61 13.15
C SER A 127 2.19 -14.04 14.24
#